data_AF-A0A849HP08-F1
#
_entry.id   AF-A0A849HP08-F1
#
_cell.length_a   1.000
_cell.length_b   1.000
_cell.length_c   1.000
_cell.angle_alpha   90.00
_cell.angle_beta   90.00
_cell.angle_gamma   90.00
#
_symmetry.space_group_name_H-M   'P 1'
#
loop_
_entity.id
_entity.type
_entity.pdbx_description
1 polymer ?
#
loop_
_entity_poly.entity_id
_entity_poly.type
_entity_poly.pdbx_seq_one_letter_code
_entity_poly.pdbx_strand_id
1 'polypeptide(L)' 'MRQVREIVRLGCAGVSKHQIARRTGVVPSTVRETLKRFAASGLNWPLGDEVTDTVLEARMYKNAGKKQGHRQ' A
#
# COMPACT_ATOMS: atom_id res chain seq x y z
N MET A 1 -8.47 -6.60 0.44
CA MET A 1 -7.90 -6.39 -0.91
C MET A 1 -6.54 -7.09 -1.04
N ARG A 2 -6.41 -8.13 -1.89
CA ARG A 2 -5.18 -8.94 -1.99
C ARG A 2 -3.97 -8.23 -2.64
N GLN A 3 -4.20 -7.19 -3.45
CA GLN A 3 -3.13 -6.49 -4.17
C GLN A 3 -2.32 -5.52 -3.29
N VAL A 4 -2.87 -5.03 -2.17
CA VAL A 4 -2.19 -4.03 -1.31
C VAL A 4 -0.91 -4.62 -0.70
N ARG A 5 -1.00 -5.82 -0.15
CA ARG A 5 0.15 -6.53 0.41
C ARG A 5 1.22 -6.78 -0.63
N GLU A 6 0.83 -7.16 -1.84
CA GLU A 6 1.78 -7.42 -2.93
C GLU A 6 2.45 -6.14 -3.44
N ILE A 7 1.70 -5.04 -3.57
CA ILE A 7 2.25 -3.71 -3.89
C ILE A 7 3.30 -3.29 -2.87
N VAL A 8 2.99 -3.40 -1.57
CA VAL A 8 3.90 -3.04 -0.48
C VAL A 8 5.13 -3.93 -0.51
N ARG A 9 4.95 -5.25 -0.63
CA ARG A 9 6.05 -6.22 -0.71
C ARG A 9 7.01 -5.89 -1.86
N LEU A 10 6.48 -5.65 -3.05
CA LEU A 10 7.31 -5.34 -4.22
C LEU A 10 7.96 -3.95 -4.10
N GLY A 11 7.25 -2.97 -3.54
CA GLY A 11 7.78 -1.62 -3.32
C GLY A 11 8.94 -1.61 -2.33
N CYS A 12 8.85 -2.36 -1.23
CA CYS A 12 9.93 -2.54 -0.26
C CYS A 12 11.09 -3.38 -0.81
N ALA A 13 10.82 -4.28 -1.77
CA ALA A 13 11.86 -5.01 -2.50
C ALA A 13 12.58 -4.17 -3.57
N GLY A 14 12.29 -2.87 -3.69
CA GLY A 14 12.94 -1.96 -4.64
C GLY A 14 12.42 -2.06 -6.08
N VAL A 15 11.28 -2.73 -6.30
CA VAL A 15 10.69 -2.88 -7.64
C VAL A 15 10.08 -1.54 -8.10
N SER A 16 10.30 -1.20 -9.37
CA SER A 16 9.74 0.03 -9.95
C SER A 16 8.20 0.00 -9.97
N LYS A 17 7.56 1.14 -9.69
CA LYS A 17 6.10 1.27 -9.62
C LYS A 17 5.39 0.78 -10.89
N HIS A 18 6.01 0.99 -12.05
CA HIS A 18 5.49 0.50 -13.34
C HIS A 18 5.52 -1.03 -13.46
N GLN A 19 6.55 -1.66 -12.92
CA GLN A 19 6.67 -3.12 -12.91
C GLN A 19 5.72 -3.74 -11.90
N ILE A 20 5.53 -3.10 -10.74
CA ILE A 20 4.50 -3.48 -9.76
C ILE A 20 3.12 -3.42 -10.41
N ALA A 21 2.78 -2.29 -11.04
CA ALA A 21 1.53 -2.09 -11.76
C ALA A 21 1.25 -3.19 -12.80
N ARG A 22 2.26 -3.55 -13.61
CA ARG A 22 2.16 -4.65 -14.57
C ARG A 22 1.91 -6.01 -13.91
N ARG A 23 2.55 -6.29 -12.76
CA ARG A 23 2.42 -7.57 -12.05
C ARG A 23 1.08 -7.70 -11.33
N THR A 24 0.63 -6.63 -10.69
CA THR A 24 -0.60 -6.65 -9.89
C THR A 24 -1.85 -6.27 -10.69
N GLY A 25 -1.70 -5.79 -11.93
CA GLY A 25 -2.80 -5.36 -12.80
C GLY A 25 -3.45 -4.04 -12.38
N VAL A 26 -2.79 -3.26 -11.52
CA VAL A 26 -3.31 -1.98 -11.01
C VAL A 26 -2.62 -0.80 -11.69
N VAL A 27 -3.29 0.34 -11.73
CA VAL A 27 -2.73 1.56 -12.33
C VAL A 27 -1.49 2.03 -11.52
N PRO A 28 -0.40 2.48 -12.14
CA PRO A 28 0.80 2.97 -11.44
C PRO A 28 0.51 4.09 -10.42
N SER A 29 -0.51 4.91 -10.70
CA SER A 29 -1.01 5.93 -9.77
C SER A 29 -1.53 5.31 -8.47
N THR A 30 -2.29 4.22 -8.55
CA THR A 30 -2.77 3.45 -7.39
C THR A 30 -1.60 2.84 -6.62
N VAL A 31 -0.60 2.27 -7.30
CA VAL A 31 0.63 1.76 -6.67
C VAL A 31 1.30 2.86 -5.86
N ARG A 32 1.50 4.04 -6.48
CA ARG A 32 2.11 5.21 -5.82
C ARG A 32 1.32 5.63 -4.59
N GLU A 33 0.01 5.74 -4.70
CA GLU A 33 -0.85 6.15 -3.59
C GLU A 33 -0.84 5.13 -2.44
N THR A 34 -0.89 3.84 -2.75
CA THR A 34 -0.81 2.76 -1.74
C THR A 34 0.52 2.79 -1.01
N LEU A 35 1.64 2.92 -1.72
CA LEU A 35 2.97 3.05 -1.09
C LEU A 35 3.09 4.31 -0.23
N LYS A 36 2.51 5.44 -0.68
CA LYS A 36 2.49 6.68 0.10
C LYS A 36 1.67 6.52 1.39
N ARG A 37 0.50 5.86 1.32
CA ARG A 37 -0.31 5.54 2.50
C ARG A 37 0.42 4.59 3.44
N PHE A 38 1.17 3.63 2.90
CA PHE A 38 1.96 2.69 3.70
C PHE A 38 3.05 3.41 4.49
N ALA A 39 3.84 4.26 3.83
CA ALA A 39 4.82 5.10 4.49
C ALA A 39 4.18 6.04 5.54
N ALA A 40 3.02 6.63 5.24
CA ALA A 40 2.30 7.49 6.18
C ALA A 40 1.70 6.73 7.38
N SER A 41 1.50 5.42 7.28
CA SER A 41 1.05 4.59 8.40
C SER A 41 2.18 4.25 9.38
N GLY A 42 3.43 4.60 9.07
CA GLY A 42 4.59 4.27 9.89
C GLY A 42 4.89 2.77 9.96
N LEU A 43 4.25 1.97 9.11
CA LEU A 43 4.50 0.54 9.00
C LEU A 43 5.75 0.29 8.17
N ASN A 44 6.56 -0.65 8.60
CA ASN A 44 7.73 -1.09 7.87
C ASN A 44 7.57 -2.55 7.44
N TRP A 45 8.12 -2.88 6.28
CA TRP A 45 8.19 -4.26 5.80
C TRP A 45 9.50 -4.91 6.26
N PRO A 46 9.55 -6.20 6.64
CA PRO A 46 8.45 -7.17 6.65
C PRO A 46 7.46 -6.93 7.79
N LEU A 47 6.17 -7.04 7.46
CA LEU A 47 5.11 -7.05 8.45
C LEU A 47 5.19 -8.38 9.21
N GLY A 48 5.19 -8.35 10.55
CA GLY A 48 5.17 -9.56 11.37
C GLY A 48 3.94 -10.42 11.08
N ASP A 49 3.98 -11.71 11.43
CA ASP A 49 2.91 -12.68 11.13
C ASP A 49 1.54 -12.28 11.72
N GLU A 50 1.58 -11.51 12.82
CA GLU A 50 0.45 -10.85 13.46
C GLU A 50 -0.28 -9.81 12.58
N VAL A 51 0.39 -9.26 11.56
CA VAL A 51 -0.17 -8.26 10.66
C VAL A 51 -0.73 -8.96 9.42
N THR A 52 -1.97 -9.39 9.54
CA THR A 52 -2.76 -9.92 8.43
C THR A 52 -3.18 -8.81 7.46
N ASP A 53 -3.68 -9.20 6.28
CA ASP A 53 -4.15 -8.27 5.26
C ASP A 53 -5.25 -7.35 5.81
N THR A 54 -6.13 -7.90 6.66
CA THR A 54 -7.19 -7.15 7.34
C THR A 54 -6.64 -6.12 8.34
N VAL A 55 -5.61 -6.47 9.12
CA VAL A 55 -4.97 -5.55 10.07
C VAL A 55 -4.20 -4.46 9.32
N LEU A 56 -3.53 -4.82 8.23
CA LEU A 56 -2.84 -3.89 7.36
C LEU A 56 -3.82 -2.89 6.74
N GLU A 57 -4.90 -3.38 6.14
CA GLU A 57 -5.96 -2.54 5.57
C GLU A 57 -6.58 -1.65 6.65
N ALA A 58 -6.89 -2.19 7.83
CA ALA A 58 -7.39 -1.40 8.94
C ALA A 58 -6.39 -0.29 9.32
N ARG A 59 -5.09 -0.56 9.47
CA ARG A 59 -4.11 0.48 9.81
C ARG A 59 -3.94 1.53 8.70
N MET A 60 -3.92 1.11 7.43
CA MET A 60 -3.77 2.03 6.28
C MET A 60 -5.00 2.90 6.06
N TYR A 61 -6.21 2.34 6.17
CA TYR A 61 -7.46 3.05 5.88
C TYR A 61 -8.08 3.73 7.11
N LYS A 62 -7.86 3.23 8.34
CA LYS A 62 -8.30 3.91 9.57
C LYS A 62 -7.54 5.22 9.79
N ASN A 63 -6.29 5.32 9.31
CA ASN A 63 -5.55 6.58 9.29
C ASN A 63 -5.85 7.44 8.04
N ALA A 64 -6.40 6.86 6.96
CA ALA A 64 -6.82 7.58 5.77
C ALA A 64 -8.04 8.49 6.01
N GLY A 65 -8.82 8.24 7.08
CA GLY A 65 -9.89 9.12 7.53
C GLY A 65 -9.46 10.54 7.90
N LYS A 66 -8.16 10.79 8.11
CA LYS A 66 -7.65 12.14 8.41
C LYS A 66 -7.35 13.00 7.18
N LYS A 67 -7.17 12.41 5.99
CA LYS A 67 -6.96 13.16 4.72
C LYS A 67 -7.43 12.33 3.52
N GLN A 68 -8.74 12.12 3.39
CA GLN A 68 -9.32 11.98 2.05
C GLN A 68 -9.20 13.36 1.39
N GLY A 69 -8.01 13.64 0.86
CA GLY A 69 -7.77 14.83 0.06
C GLY A 69 -8.69 14.77 -1.15
N HIS A 70 -9.67 15.65 -1.11
CA HIS A 70 -10.45 16.20 -2.22
C HIS A 70 -9.76 16.02 -3.57
N ARG A 71 -10.49 15.47 -4.55
CA ARG A 71 -10.20 15.73 -5.96
C ARG A 71 -11.48 16.30 -6.56
N GLN A 72 -11.45 17.62 -6.73
CA GLN A 72 -12.21 18.35 -7.74
C GLN A 72 -11.77 17.92 -9.13
#